data_AF-A0A0S1SEQ0-F1
#
_entry.id   AF-A0A0S1SEQ0-F1
#
_cell.length_a   1.000
_cell.length_b   1.000
_cell.length_c   1.000
_cell.angle_alpha   90.00
_cell.angle_beta   90.00
_cell.angle_gamma   90.00
#
_symmetry.space_group_name_H-M   'P 1'
#
loop_
_entity.id
_entity.type
_entity.pdbx_description
1 polymer ?
#
loop_
_entity_poly.entity_id
_entity_poly.type
_entity_poly.pdbx_seq_one_letter_code
_entity_poly.pdbx_strand_id
1 'polypeptide(L)'
;MTCNKCGSNKIIKGARVVDYGHGNVKKNLSVYIQKTDNVFFNKFEQGELIAQICCSCGDVEFTISNVDGLWEAYTKSKKTEN
;
A
#
# COMPACT_ATOMS: atom_id res chain seq x y z
N MET A 1 1.09 21.47 4.62
CA MET A 1 1.83 20.20 4.47
C MET A 1 3.06 20.49 3.64
N THR A 2 4.22 20.05 4.13
CA THR A 2 5.53 20.31 3.54
C THR A 2 6.26 18.98 3.39
N CYS A 3 7.16 18.87 2.43
CA CYS A 3 8.04 17.71 2.29
C CYS A 3 8.87 17.56 3.56
N ASN A 4 8.85 16.36 4.16
CA ASN A 4 9.64 16.09 5.37
C ASN A 4 11.15 16.12 5.09
N LYS A 5 11.57 15.93 3.84
CA LYS A 5 12.97 15.91 3.43
C LYS A 5 13.56 17.28 3.08
N CYS A 6 12.80 18.18 2.44
CA CYS A 6 13.31 19.47 1.95
C CYS A 6 12.49 20.70 2.39
N GLY A 7 11.39 20.52 3.13
CA GLY A 7 10.53 21.61 3.58
C GLY A 7 9.66 22.27 2.51
N SER A 8 9.80 21.88 1.23
CA SER A 8 9.01 22.47 0.15
C SER A 8 7.51 22.13 0.24
N ASN A 9 6.67 23.05 -0.24
CA ASN A 9 5.22 22.86 -0.36
C ASN A 9 4.77 22.35 -1.75
N LYS A 10 5.69 22.13 -2.70
CA LYS A 10 5.38 21.60 -4.04
C LYS A 10 5.12 20.09 -3.98
N ILE A 11 3.97 19.71 -3.44
CA ILE A 11 3.58 18.31 -3.20
C ILE A 11 2.39 17.92 -4.07
N ILE A 12 2.53 16.84 -4.85
CA ILE A 12 1.42 16.11 -5.45
C ILE A 12 0.94 15.07 -4.44
N LYS A 13 -0.37 15.03 -4.18
CA LYS A 13 -0.99 14.08 -3.25
C LYS A 13 -1.89 13.10 -4.00
N GLY A 14 -2.10 11.93 -3.40
CA GLY A 14 -3.09 10.97 -3.90
C GLY A 14 -2.71 10.35 -5.25
N ALA A 15 -1.43 10.36 -5.62
CA ALA A 15 -0.98 9.77 -6.86
C ALA A 15 -1.11 8.25 -6.79
N ARG A 16 -1.69 7.64 -7.84
CA ARG A 16 -1.81 6.19 -7.94
C ARG A 16 -0.49 5.58 -8.39
N VAL A 17 -0.06 4.55 -7.68
CA VAL A 17 1.06 3.71 -8.11
C VAL A 17 0.47 2.59 -8.95
N VAL A 18 0.86 2.51 -10.23
CA VAL A 18 0.30 1.52 -11.16
C VAL A 18 1.39 0.61 -11.69
N ASP A 19 1.06 -0.67 -11.82
CA ASP A 19 1.86 -1.64 -12.55
C ASP A 19 1.11 -2.09 -13.81
N TYR A 20 1.87 -2.47 -14.84
CA TYR A 20 1.36 -2.98 -16.10
C TYR A 20 1.46 -4.51 -16.08
N GLY A 21 0.32 -5.16 -15.82
CA GLY A 21 0.24 -6.61 -15.86
C GLY A 21 0.21 -7.16 -17.29
N HIS A 22 0.08 -8.49 -17.39
CA HIS A 22 -0.07 -9.17 -18.68
C HIS A 22 -1.24 -8.58 -19.48
N GLY A 23 -0.98 -8.23 -20.75
CA GLY A 23 -1.98 -7.62 -21.64
C GLY A 23 -2.14 -6.09 -21.50
N ASN A 24 -1.16 -5.37 -20.95
CA ASN A 24 -1.18 -3.90 -20.77
C ASN A 24 -2.33 -3.38 -19.89
N VAL A 25 -2.88 -4.23 -19.02
CA VAL A 25 -3.91 -3.82 -18.07
C VAL A 25 -3.25 -3.09 -16.90
N LYS A 26 -3.63 -1.82 -16.70
CA LYS A 26 -3.21 -1.03 -15.54
C LYS A 26 -3.87 -1.56 -14.28
N LYS A 27 -3.07 -1.88 -13.26
CA LYS A 27 -3.57 -2.20 -11.92
C LYS A 27 -2.90 -1.29 -10.89
N ASN A 28 -3.66 -0.84 -9.90
CA ASN A 28 -3.06 -0.17 -8.74
C ASN A 28 -2.19 -1.18 -7.99
N LEU A 29 -1.02 -0.74 -7.55
CA LEU A 29 -0.13 -1.56 -6.74
C LEU A 29 -0.71 -1.66 -5.32
N SER A 30 -0.77 -2.86 -4.78
CA SER A 30 -1.37 -3.15 -3.48
C SER A 30 -0.48 -4.04 -2.64
N VAL A 31 -0.60 -3.92 -1.32
CA VAL A 31 0.00 -4.84 -0.35
C VAL A 31 -1.05 -5.84 0.11
N TYR A 32 -0.64 -7.09 0.29
CA TYR A 32 -1.51 -8.20 0.68
C TYR A 32 -1.03 -8.81 1.99
N ILE A 33 -1.97 -9.08 2.91
CA ILE A 33 -1.74 -9.83 4.14
C ILE A 33 -2.65 -11.05 4.14
N GLN A 34 -2.09 -12.24 4.35
CA GLN A 34 -2.85 -13.47 4.41
C GLN A 34 -3.68 -13.52 5.70
N LYS A 35 -4.99 -13.73 5.57
CA LYS A 35 -5.94 -13.82 6.69
C LYS A 35 -6.11 -15.24 7.22
N THR A 36 -5.95 -16.25 6.38
CA THR A 36 -6.19 -17.66 6.73
C THR A 36 -5.17 -18.54 6.04
N ASP A 37 -4.69 -19.57 6.75
CA ASP A 37 -3.86 -20.63 6.19
C ASP A 37 -4.69 -21.90 5.96
N ASN A 38 -5.67 -21.80 5.06
CA ASN A 38 -6.51 -22.93 4.68
C ASN A 38 -6.11 -23.40 3.29
N VAL A 39 -5.69 -24.66 3.18
CA VAL A 39 -5.18 -25.33 1.96
C VAL A 39 -6.12 -25.19 0.75
N PHE A 40 -7.42 -24.95 0.97
CA PHE A 40 -8.42 -24.83 -0.10
C PHE A 40 -8.88 -23.39 -0.39
N PHE A 41 -8.69 -22.43 0.53
CA PHE A 41 -9.18 -21.06 0.35
C PHE A 41 -8.31 -20.04 1.10
N ASN A 42 -7.35 -19.46 0.39
CA ASN A 42 -6.58 -18.33 0.90
C ASN A 42 -7.41 -17.05 0.79
N LYS A 43 -7.78 -16.48 1.94
CA LYS A 43 -8.33 -15.13 2.01
C LYS A 43 -7.18 -14.16 2.29
N PHE A 44 -7.14 -13.06 1.54
CA PHE A 44 -6.19 -11.98 1.73
C PHE A 44 -6.93 -10.71 2.10
N GLU A 45 -6.33 -9.93 2.97
CA GLU A 45 -6.65 -8.52 3.11
C GLU A 45 -5.69 -7.70 2.25
N GLN A 46 -6.21 -6.66 1.60
CA GLN A 46 -5.43 -5.81 0.71
C GLN A 46 -5.62 -4.34 1.01
N GLY A 47 -4.59 -3.56 0.71
CA GLY A 47 -4.63 -2.10 0.68
C GLY A 47 -3.83 -1.55 -0.50
N GLU A 48 -4.37 -0.54 -1.16
CA GLU A 48 -3.75 0.11 -2.31
C GLU A 48 -2.71 1.13 -1.87
N LEU A 49 -1.58 1.18 -2.58
CA LEU A 49 -0.53 2.17 -2.34
C LEU A 49 -0.90 3.51 -2.98
N ILE A 50 -0.79 4.55 -2.17
CA ILE A 50 -1.07 5.95 -2.53
C ILE A 50 0.20 6.74 -2.32
N ALA A 51 0.71 7.35 -3.38
CA ALA A 51 1.95 8.11 -3.37
C ALA A 51 1.71 9.60 -3.10
N GLN A 52 2.66 10.20 -2.41
CA GLN A 52 2.84 11.64 -2.27
C GLN A 52 4.21 12.01 -2.80
N ILE A 53 4.28 12.94 -3.74
CA ILE A 53 5.48 13.24 -4.50
C ILE A 53 5.87 14.69 -4.27
N CYS A 54 7.09 14.94 -3.79
CA CYS A 54 7.66 16.27 -3.74
C CYS A 54 8.33 16.62 -5.07
N CYS A 55 7.75 17.56 -5.81
CA CYS A 55 8.29 17.99 -7.11
C CYS A 55 9.53 18.89 -6.98
N SER A 56 9.94 19.27 -5.76
CA SER A 56 11.15 20.08 -5.55
C SER A 56 12.40 19.23 -5.38
N CYS A 57 12.32 18.10 -4.67
CA CYS A 57 13.47 17.24 -4.38
C CYS A 57 13.32 15.80 -4.88
N GLY A 58 12.17 15.45 -5.47
CA GLY A 58 11.88 14.11 -5.98
C GLY A 58 11.55 13.07 -4.90
N ASP A 59 11.38 13.49 -3.65
CA ASP A 59 11.01 12.57 -2.57
C ASP A 59 9.61 11.99 -2.77
N VAL A 60 9.46 10.68 -2.52
CA VAL A 60 8.20 9.96 -2.67
C VAL A 60 7.88 9.23 -1.37
N GLU A 61 6.75 9.57 -0.77
CA GLU A 61 6.21 8.89 0.41
C GLU A 61 5.00 8.05 0.00
N PHE A 62 4.89 6.84 0.55
CA PHE A 62 3.73 5.98 0.32
C PHE A 62 2.87 5.92 1.58
N THR A 63 1.58 6.06 1.35
CA THR A 63 0.52 5.72 2.30
C THR A 63 -0.25 4.53 1.75
N ILE A 64 -0.96 3.81 2.60
CA ILE A 64 -1.74 2.64 2.18
C ILE A 64 -3.20 2.83 2.59
N SER A 65 -4.12 2.37 1.73
CA SER A 65 -5.53 2.28 2.12
C SER A 65 -5.75 1.08 3.06
N ASN A 66 -6.91 1.04 3.72
CA ASN A 66 -7.32 -0.09 4.56
C ASN A 66 -6.32 -0.45 5.68
N VAL A 67 -5.75 0.55 6.34
CA VAL A 67 -4.72 0.37 7.40
C VAL A 67 -5.22 -0.54 8.52
N ASP A 68 -6.46 -0.33 9.00
CA ASP A 68 -7.03 -1.11 10.10
C ASP A 68 -7.24 -2.57 9.73
N GLY A 69 -7.78 -2.84 8.54
CA GLY A 69 -8.00 -4.20 8.05
C GLY A 69 -6.68 -4.95 7.88
N LEU A 70 -5.66 -4.30 7.34
CA LEU A 70 -4.32 -4.88 7.20
C LEU A 70 -3.69 -5.21 8.55
N TRP A 71 -3.81 -4.32 9.55
CA TRP A 71 -3.31 -4.57 10.90
C TRP A 71 -4.06 -5.70 11.60
N GLU A 72 -5.38 -5.75 11.49
CA GLU A 72 -6.20 -6.83 12.03
C GLU A 72 -5.81 -8.19 11.39
N ALA A 73 -5.60 -8.22 10.07
CA ALA A 73 -5.17 -9.42 9.37
C ALA A 73 -3.79 -9.90 9.85
N TYR A 74 -2.82 -8.98 9.97
CA TYR A 74 -1.46 -9.30 10.42
C TYR A 74 -1.41 -9.79 11.87
N THR A 75 -2.17 -9.15 12.76
CA THR A 75 -2.21 -9.57 14.18
C THR A 75 -2.89 -10.91 14.36
N LYS A 76 -3.90 -11.25 13.53
CA LYS A 76 -4.52 -12.58 13.54
C LYS A 76 -3.60 -13.65 12.98
N SER A 77 -2.89 -13.39 11.87
CA SER A 77 -1.98 -14.38 11.29
C SER A 77 -0.87 -14.79 12.26
N LYS A 78 -0.33 -13.83 13.03
CA LYS A 78 0.67 -14.07 14.09
C LYS A 78 0.17 -14.96 15.24
N LYS A 79 -1.14 -14.96 15.52
CA LYS A 79 -1.71 -15.76 16.63
C LYS A 79 -1.92 -17.23 16.27
N THR A 80 -2.04 -17.55 14.99
CA THR A 80 -2.25 -18.92 14.50
C THR A 80 -0.95 -19.73 14.42
N GLU A 81 0.20 -19.07 14.47
CA GLU A 81 1.55 -19.70 14.49
C GLU A 81 2.03 -20.11 15.90
N ASN A 82 1.19 -20.05 16.94
CA ASN A 82 1.50 -20.51 18.30
C ASN A 82 0.56 -21.63 18.76
#